data_AF-A0A5P2BYT5-F1
#
_entry.id   AF-A0A5P2BYT5-F1
#
_cell.length_a   1.000
_cell.length_b   1.000
_cell.length_c   1.000
_cell.angle_alpha   90.00
_cell.angle_beta   90.00
_cell.angle_gamma   90.00
#
_symmetry.space_group_name_H-M   'P 1'
#
loop_
_entity.id
_entity.type
_entity.pdbx_description
1 polymer ?
#
loop_
_entity_poly.entity_id
_entity_poly.type
_entity_poly.pdbx_seq_one_letter_code
_entity_poly.pdbx_strand_id
1 'polypeptide(L)' 'MSPVATPAEERQAQHVYASLLAHYEDCGSCRVENYCEAGGRLRRAHRATRVALGRAERTEAASSPGEGS' A
#
# COMPACT_ATOMS: atom_id res chain seq x y z
N MET A 1 -19.02 16.97 -8.59
CA MET A 1 -17.58 16.61 -8.56
C MET A 1 -17.51 15.10 -8.63
N SER A 2 -17.10 14.54 -9.77
CA SER A 2 -16.92 13.09 -9.90
C SER A 2 -15.69 12.65 -9.10
N PRO A 3 -15.74 11.54 -8.35
CA PRO A 3 -14.57 11.05 -7.64
C PRO A 3 -13.49 10.70 -8.66
N VAL A 4 -12.29 11.25 -8.47
CA VAL A 4 -11.11 10.78 -9.21
C VAL A 4 -10.98 9.29 -8.90
N ALA A 5 -11.04 8.45 -9.93
CA ALA A 5 -10.97 7.02 -9.76
C ALA A 5 -9.60 6.65 -9.19
N THR A 6 -9.57 6.16 -7.96
CA THR A 6 -8.36 5.67 -7.32
C THR A 6 -7.79 4.49 -8.13
N PRO A 7 -6.51 4.54 -8.56
CA PRO A 7 -5.86 3.44 -9.27
C PRO A 7 -6.02 2.10 -8.55
N ALA A 8 -6.01 0.99 -9.30
CA ALA A 8 -6.20 -0.35 -8.73
C ALA A 8 -5.12 -0.68 -7.70
N GLU A 9 -3.89 -0.24 -7.96
CA GLU A 9 -2.72 -0.38 -7.09
C GLU A 9 -2.89 0.38 -5.78
N GLU A 10 -3.48 1.57 -5.82
CA GLU A 10 -3.72 2.39 -4.63
C GLU A 10 -4.85 1.81 -3.78
N ARG A 11 -5.94 1.35 -4.40
CA ARG A 11 -6.99 0.60 -3.70
C ARG A 11 -6.46 -0.66 -3.03
N GLN A 12 -5.60 -1.41 -3.73
CA GLN A 12 -4.96 -2.59 -3.17
C GLN A 12 -4.03 -2.25 -1.99
N ALA A 13 -3.27 -1.15 -2.08
CA ALA A 13 -2.42 -0.69 -0.99
C ALA A 13 -3.22 -0.29 0.25
N GLN A 14 -4.32 0.45 0.06
CA GLN A 14 -5.24 0.84 1.13
C GLN A 14 -5.86 -0.39 1.82
N HIS A 15 -6.33 -1.37 1.04
CA HIS A 15 -6.91 -2.59 1.59
C HIS A 15 -5.89 -3.39 2.43
N VAL A 16 -4.68 -3.60 1.92
CA VAL A 16 -3.62 -4.31 2.64
C VAL A 16 -3.20 -3.56 3.91
N TYR A 17 -3.16 -2.23 3.87
CA TYR A 17 -2.85 -1.41 5.04
C TYR A 17 -3.96 -1.50 6.10
N ALA A 18 -5.23 -1.42 5.71
CA ALA A 18 -6.36 -1.61 6.62
C ALA A 18 -6.34 -2.99 7.28
N SER A 19 -6.08 -4.06 6.53
CA SER A 19 -5.93 -5.41 7.09
C SER A 19 -4.76 -5.50 8.07
N LEU A 20 -3.65 -4.81 7.81
CA LEU A 20 -2.51 -4.77 8.73
C LEU A 20 -2.86 -4.06 10.05
N LEU A 21 -3.60 -2.94 9.98
CA LEU A 21 -4.04 -2.20 11.17
C LEU A 21 -5.01 -3.03 12.02
N ALA A 22 -6.05 -3.60 11.40
CA ALA A 22 -6.99 -4.48 12.10
C ALA A 22 -6.26 -5.65 12.80
N HIS A 23 -5.24 -6.20 12.16
CA HIS A 23 -4.44 -7.25 12.78
C HIS A 23 -3.67 -6.78 14.02
N TYR A 24 -3.17 -5.55 14.04
CA TYR A 24 -2.52 -5.00 15.23
C TYR A 24 -3.50 -4.73 16.37
N GLU A 25 -4.76 -4.43 16.08
CA GLU A 25 -5.79 -4.21 17.10
C GLU A 25 -6.21 -5.54 17.75
N ASP A 26 -6.32 -6.61 16.96
CA ASP A 26 -6.89 -7.89 17.40
C ASP A 26 -5.86 -8.95 17.81
N CYS A 27 -4.60 -8.86 17.36
CA CYS A 27 -3.60 -9.88 17.64
C CYS A 27 -2.79 -9.57 18.91
N GLY A 28 -3.02 -10.33 19.99
CA GLY A 28 -2.29 -10.20 21.26
C GLY A 28 -0.76 -10.25 21.11
N SER A 29 -0.22 -11.20 20.33
CA SER A 29 1.22 -11.31 20.10
C SER A 29 1.79 -10.10 19.35
N CYS A 30 1.08 -9.64 18.31
CA CYS A 30 1.51 -8.50 17.52
C CYS A 30 1.28 -7.15 18.25
N ARG A 31 0.43 -7.08 19.29
CA ARG A 31 0.32 -5.92 20.20
C ARG A 31 1.51 -5.76 21.16
N VAL A 32 2.09 -6.87 21.59
CA VAL A 32 3.18 -6.87 22.59
C VAL A 32 4.54 -6.85 21.89
N GLU A 33 4.74 -7.76 20.94
CA GLU A 33 6.06 -8.03 20.36
C GLU A 33 6.16 -7.59 18.89
N ASN A 34 5.06 -7.12 18.30
CA ASN A 34 4.97 -6.83 16.86
C ASN A 34 5.33 -8.06 15.99
N TYR A 35 5.27 -9.27 16.55
CA TYR A 35 5.72 -10.48 15.88
C TYR A 35 4.67 -11.57 15.96
N CYS A 36 4.24 -12.01 14.77
CA CYS A 36 3.38 -13.14 14.55
C CYS A 36 3.42 -13.47 13.04
N GLU A 37 3.20 -14.72 12.65
CA GLU A 37 3.37 -15.14 11.26
C GLU A 37 2.39 -14.43 10.31
N ALA A 38 1.14 -14.26 10.74
CA ALA A 38 0.11 -13.52 10.02
C ALA A 38 0.47 -12.04 9.83
N GLY A 39 0.87 -11.34 10.90
CA GLY A 39 1.38 -9.97 10.83
C GLY A 39 2.62 -9.85 9.93
N GLY A 40 3.51 -10.85 9.95
CA GLY A 40 4.64 -10.94 9.03
C GLY A 40 4.22 -11.01 7.56
N ARG A 41 3.20 -11.81 7.23
CA ARG A 41 2.62 -11.86 5.87
C ARG A 41 2.03 -10.51 5.46
N LEU A 42 1.27 -9.87 6.33
CA LEU A 42 0.63 -8.56 6.06
C LEU A 42 1.67 -7.45 5.86
N ARG A 43 2.73 -7.40 6.67
CA ARG A 43 3.84 -6.45 6.48
C ARG A 43 4.56 -6.66 5.15
N ARG A 44 4.80 -7.91 4.74
CA ARG A 44 5.40 -8.21 3.44
C ARG A 44 4.49 -7.78 2.29
N ALA A 45 3.19 -8.05 2.39
CA ALA A 45 2.20 -7.60 1.42
C ALA A 45 2.17 -6.07 1.32
N HIS A 46 2.13 -5.36 2.46
CA HIS A 46 2.15 -3.90 2.52
C HIS A 46 3.43 -3.32 1.90
N ARG A 47 4.58 -3.94 2.16
CA ARG A 47 5.84 -3.51 1.52
C ARG A 47 5.79 -3.71 0.00
N ALA A 48 5.22 -4.80 -0.48
CA ALA A 48 5.09 -5.07 -1.92
C ALA A 48 4.18 -4.04 -2.61
N THR A 49 3.03 -3.70 -2.00
CA THR A 49 2.12 -2.68 -2.57
C THR A 49 2.76 -1.30 -2.62
N ARG A 50 3.53 -0.90 -1.58
CA ARG A 50 4.28 0.36 -1.60
C ARG A 50 5.33 0.43 -2.70
N VAL A 51 6.04 -0.68 -2.96
CA VAL A 51 7.02 -0.74 -4.06
C VAL A 51 6.32 -0.65 -5.41
N ALA A 52 5.15 -1.30 -5.56
CA ALA A 52 4.35 -1.22 -6.78
C ALA A 52 3.84 0.20 -7.05
N LEU A 53 3.31 0.88 -6.03
CA LEU A 53 2.88 2.28 -6.12
C LEU A 53 4.03 3.19 -6.53
N GLY A 54 5.17 3.12 -5.86
CA GLY A 54 6.32 3.94 -6.22
C GLY A 54 6.83 3.65 -7.64
N ARG A 55 6.60 2.44 -8.20
CA ARG A 55 6.89 2.16 -9.61
C ARG A 55 5.86 2.80 -10.54
N ALA A 56 4.57 2.69 -10.22
CA ALA A 56 3.49 3.30 -10.99
C ALA A 56 3.67 4.83 -11.07
N GLU A 57 3.90 5.50 -9.94
CA GLU A 57 4.16 6.94 -9.88
C GLU A 57 5.35 7.36 -10.76
N ARG A 58 6.44 6.58 -10.76
CA ARG A 58 7.60 6.85 -11.62
C ARG A 58 7.30 6.64 -13.11
N THR A 59 6.48 5.65 -13.45
CA THR A 59 6.06 5.39 -14.83
C THR A 59 5.13 6.50 -15.33
N GLU A 60 4.21 6.99 -14.49
CA GLU A 60 3.35 8.13 -14.81
C GLU A 60 4.15 9.43 -14.97
N ALA A 61 5.12 9.68 -14.10
CA ALA A 61 6.02 10.82 -14.21
C ALA A 61 6.89 10.77 -15.48
N ALA A 62 7.38 9.60 -15.87
CA ALA A 62 8.15 9.42 -17.11
C ALA A 62 7.28 9.52 -18.38
N SER A 63 5.98 9.29 -18.28
CA SER A 63 5.03 9.34 -19.39
C SER A 63 4.40 10.73 -19.58
N SER A 64 4.68 11.67 -18.67
CA SER A 64 4.33 13.08 -18.84
C SER A 64 5.37 13.74 -19.76
N PRO A 65 5.04 14.02 -21.04
CA PRO A 65 5.96 14.76 -21.89
C PRO A 65 6.05 16.17 -21.32
N GLY A 66 7.26 16.62 -20.99
CA GLY A 66 7.50 18.03 -20.73
C GLY A 66 7.02 18.82 -21.93
N GLU A 67 6.00 19.65 -21.73
CA GLU A 67 5.71 20.77 -22.62
C GLU A 67 6.99 21.60 -22.73
N GLY A 68 7.64 21.50 -23.88
CA GLY A 68 8.71 22.42 -24.24
C GLY A 68 8.15 23.84 -24.31
N SER A 69 8.87 24.77 -23.71
CA SER A 69 8.78 26.20 -24.00
C SER A 69 10.20 26.72 -24.21
#